data_AF-A0AA42BSI7-F1
#
_entry.id   AF-A0AA42BSI7-F1
#
_cell.length_a   1.000
_cell.length_b   1.000
_cell.length_c   1.000
_cell.angle_alpha   90.00
_cell.angle_beta   90.00
_cell.angle_gamma   90.00
#
_symmetry.space_group_name_H-M   'P 1'
#
loop_
_entity.id
_entity.type
_entity.pdbx_description
1 polymer ?
#
loop_
_entity_poly.entity_id
_entity_poly.type
_entity_poly.pdbx_seq_one_letter_code
_entity_poly.pdbx_strand_id
1 'polypeptide(L)'
;MRNQYAWLNSTPYLYSSQALRGLYSDARSKEEKRAIQRHIERHNADSPIYPGYFDLCEDIEEELEVRVLDWEELQEEFEIVKRGSKIEFRRRRDD
;
A
#
# COMPACT_ATOMS: atom_id res chain seq x y z
N MET A 1 15.28 11.22 2.48
CA MET A 1 14.46 11.92 3.48
C MET A 1 14.54 11.15 4.79
N ARG A 2 14.46 11.82 5.94
CA ARG A 2 14.49 11.15 7.26
C ARG A 2 13.09 10.59 7.51
N ASN A 3 12.94 9.27 7.65
CA ASN A 3 11.64 8.61 7.87
C ASN A 3 10.99 9.16 9.16
N GLN A 4 9.90 9.92 9.04
CA GLN A 4 9.29 10.59 10.18
C GLN A 4 8.63 9.62 11.16
N TYR A 5 8.40 8.37 10.74
CA TYR A 5 7.78 7.29 11.53
C TYR A 5 8.77 6.28 12.08
N ALA A 6 10.08 6.55 12.02
CA ALA A 6 11.10 5.64 12.56
C ALA A 6 10.89 5.30 14.06
N TRP A 7 10.23 6.19 14.81
CA TRP A 7 9.90 6.02 16.23
C TRP A 7 8.84 4.92 16.50
N LEU A 8 8.06 4.52 15.49
CA LEU A 8 7.16 3.37 15.61
C LEU A 8 7.94 2.08 15.89
N ASN A 9 9.19 1.98 15.41
CA ASN A 9 10.08 0.84 15.65
C ASN A 9 10.62 0.76 17.10
N SER A 10 10.49 1.83 17.89
CA SER A 10 10.96 1.87 19.29
C SER A 10 9.82 1.95 20.30
N THR A 11 8.59 2.24 19.86
CA THR A 11 7.42 2.30 20.75
C THR A 11 7.13 0.90 21.30
N PRO A 12 6.94 0.70 22.62
CA PRO A 12 6.75 -0.64 23.18
C PRO A 12 5.30 -1.17 23.09
N TYR A 13 4.34 -0.33 22.71
CA TYR A 13 2.93 -0.68 22.56
C TYR A 13 2.45 -0.46 21.12
N LEU A 14 1.36 -1.14 20.77
CA LEU A 14 0.67 -0.98 19.49
C LEU A 14 -0.25 0.25 19.54
N TYR A 15 -0.09 1.17 18.59
CA TYR A 15 -1.07 2.23 18.38
C TYR A 15 -2.39 1.67 17.86
N SER A 16 -3.51 2.34 18.17
CA SER A 16 -4.80 1.93 17.64
C SER A 16 -4.81 1.93 16.10
N SER A 17 -5.57 1.01 15.51
CA SER A 17 -5.72 0.93 14.04
C SER A 17 -6.17 2.25 13.43
N GLN A 18 -7.05 2.99 14.11
CA GLN A 18 -7.48 4.32 13.68
C GLN A 18 -6.33 5.35 13.66
N ALA A 19 -5.47 5.35 14.68
CA ALA A 19 -4.31 6.24 14.70
C ALA A 19 -3.32 5.88 13.58
N LEU A 20 -3.06 4.59 13.37
CA LEU A 20 -2.20 4.10 12.30
C LEU A 20 -2.77 4.43 10.90
N ARG A 21 -4.10 4.35 10.70
CA ARG A 21 -4.75 4.81 9.46
C ARG A 21 -4.54 6.30 9.22
N GLY A 22 -4.60 7.13 10.26
CA GLY A 22 -4.26 8.55 10.15
C GLY A 22 -2.81 8.76 9.69
N LEU A 23 -1.85 8.06 10.32
CA LEU A 23 -0.45 8.12 9.91
C LEU A 23 -0.25 7.64 8.47
N TYR A 24 -0.99 6.62 8.04
CA TYR A 24 -0.94 6.08 6.68
C TYR A 24 -1.44 7.09 5.64
N SER A 25 -2.55 7.78 5.92
CA SER A 25 -3.06 8.85 5.05
C SER A 25 -2.08 10.02 4.92
N ASP A 26 -1.34 10.34 5.99
CA ASP A 26 -0.36 11.42 6.00
C ASP A 26 1.03 11.02 5.48
N ALA A 27 1.28 9.72 5.28
CA ALA A 27 2.57 9.21 4.82
C ALA A 27 2.88 9.65 3.39
N ARG A 28 4.10 10.18 3.19
CA ARG A 28 4.57 10.72 1.90
C ARG A 28 5.58 9.81 1.21
N SER A 29 6.16 8.86 1.94
CA SER A 29 7.16 7.94 1.38
C SER A 29 6.79 6.48 1.60
N LYS A 30 7.32 5.61 0.72
CA LYS A 30 7.18 4.16 0.85
C LYS A 30 7.79 3.65 2.17
N GLU A 31 8.88 4.25 2.64
CA GLU A 31 9.49 3.86 3.92
C GLU A 31 8.62 4.21 5.14
N GLU A 32 7.83 5.28 5.07
CA GLU A 32 6.88 5.65 6.10
C GLU A 32 5.72 4.65 6.16
N LYS A 33 5.16 4.28 5.00
CA LYS A 33 4.12 3.24 4.91
C LYS A 33 4.61 1.89 5.43
N ARG A 34 5.83 1.48 5.07
CA ARG A 34 6.47 0.28 5.63
C ARG A 34 6.79 0.37 7.12
N ALA A 35 7.00 1.56 7.67
CA ALA A 35 7.18 1.70 9.12
C ALA A 35 5.89 1.42 9.90
N ILE A 36 4.73 1.79 9.33
CA ILE A 36 3.41 1.48 9.88
C ILE A 36 3.15 -0.03 9.83
N GLN A 37 3.36 -0.65 8.66
CA GLN A 37 3.18 -2.10 8.49
C GLN A 37 4.04 -2.89 9.48
N ARG A 38 5.35 -2.62 9.55
CA ARG A 38 6.25 -3.28 10.50
C ARG A 38 5.86 -3.08 11.95
N HIS A 39 5.26 -1.94 12.30
CA HIS A 39 4.78 -1.70 13.64
C HIS A 39 3.64 -2.67 14.00
N ILE A 40 2.71 -2.91 13.08
CA ILE A 40 1.62 -3.88 13.24
C ILE A 40 2.16 -5.31 13.34
N GLU A 41 3.01 -5.72 12.40
CA GLU A 41 3.61 -7.06 12.33
C GLU A 41 4.40 -7.40 13.60
N ARG A 42 5.20 -6.46 14.12
CA ARG A 42 5.97 -6.67 15.35
C ARG A 42 5.08 -6.93 16.57
N HIS A 43 3.84 -6.47 16.53
CA HIS A 43 2.83 -6.75 17.56
C HIS A 43 1.94 -7.96 17.22
N ASN A 44 2.23 -8.70 16.14
CA ASN A 44 1.45 -9.85 15.63
C ASN A 44 -0.04 -9.51 15.45
N ALA A 45 -0.32 -8.29 15.00
CA ALA A 45 -1.69 -7.79 14.79
C ALA A 45 -2.11 -7.80 13.32
N ASP A 46 -1.26 -8.30 12.42
CA ASP A 46 -1.46 -8.54 10.99
C ASP A 46 -2.32 -9.78 10.70
N SER A 47 -3.25 -10.11 11.60
CA SER A 47 -4.11 -11.30 11.50
C SER A 47 -5.57 -10.89 11.28
N PRO A 48 -6.37 -11.69 10.53
CA PRO A 48 -7.80 -11.45 10.34
C PRO A 48 -8.62 -11.36 11.65
N ILE A 49 -8.07 -11.84 12.78
CA ILE A 49 -8.69 -11.68 14.11
C ILE A 49 -8.73 -10.20 14.53
N TYR A 50 -7.86 -9.37 13.98
CA TYR A 50 -7.83 -7.92 14.19
C TYR A 50 -8.06 -7.17 12.88
N PRO A 51 -9.31 -7.10 12.41
CA PRO A 51 -9.64 -6.66 11.04
C PRO A 51 -9.10 -5.26 10.73
N GLY A 52 -9.21 -4.31 11.67
CA GLY A 52 -8.74 -2.94 11.42
C GLY A 52 -7.23 -2.80 11.18
N TYR A 53 -6.41 -3.71 11.70
CA TYR A 53 -4.97 -3.74 11.41
C TYR A 53 -4.68 -4.58 10.17
N PHE A 54 -5.34 -5.72 10.03
CA PHE A 54 -5.23 -6.59 8.85
C PHE A 54 -5.54 -5.83 7.56
N ASP A 55 -6.71 -5.17 7.50
CA ASP A 55 -7.12 -4.38 6.33
C ASP A 55 -6.10 -3.26 6.02
N LEU A 56 -5.48 -2.67 7.04
CA LEU A 56 -4.47 -1.64 6.84
C LEU A 56 -3.15 -2.22 6.30
N CYS A 57 -2.76 -3.42 6.71
CA CYS A 57 -1.60 -4.10 6.14
C CYS A 57 -1.86 -4.42 4.66
N GLU A 58 -3.02 -4.96 4.32
CA GLU A 58 -3.41 -5.23 2.92
C GLU A 58 -3.40 -3.95 2.08
N ASP A 59 -4.01 -2.86 2.57
CA ASP A 59 -4.00 -1.55 1.90
C ASP A 59 -2.55 -1.07 1.62
N ILE A 60 -1.64 -1.26 2.59
CA ILE A 60 -0.24 -0.87 2.46
C ILE A 60 0.48 -1.79 1.45
N GLU A 61 0.23 -3.09 1.48
CA GLU A 61 0.83 -4.04 0.54
C GLU A 61 0.38 -3.75 -0.89
N GLU A 62 -0.92 -3.60 -1.13
CA GLU A 62 -1.47 -3.28 -2.45
C GLU A 62 -0.84 -2.00 -3.03
N GLU A 63 -0.65 -0.97 -2.22
CA GLU A 63 -0.04 0.28 -2.70
C GLU A 63 1.48 0.16 -2.92
N LEU A 64 2.17 -0.64 -2.11
CA LEU A 64 3.62 -0.77 -2.18
C LEU A 64 4.09 -1.83 -3.17
N GLU A 65 3.28 -2.84 -3.45
CA GLU A 65 3.56 -3.88 -4.43
C GLU A 65 3.65 -3.26 -5.83
N VAL A 66 4.85 -3.38 -6.40
CA VAL A 66 5.03 -3.18 -7.84
C VAL A 66 4.63 -4.50 -8.48
N ARG A 67 3.35 -4.64 -8.83
CA ARG A 67 2.90 -5.76 -9.67
C ARG A 67 3.50 -5.55 -11.06
N VAL A 68 4.49 -6.37 -11.40
CA VAL A 68 5.02 -6.46 -12.76
C VAL A 68 4.00 -7.27 -13.55
N LEU A 69 3.24 -6.58 -14.39
CA LEU A 69 2.37 -7.23 -15.36
C LEU A 69 3.25 -7.80 -16.48
N ASP A 70 2.99 -9.04 -16.88
CA ASP A 70 3.51 -9.53 -18.14
C ASP A 70 2.73 -8.93 -19.34
N TRP A 71 3.19 -9.25 -20.56
CA TRP A 71 2.59 -8.68 -21.77
C TRP A 71 1.15 -9.15 -21.98
N GLU A 72 0.81 -10.39 -21.59
CA GLU A 72 -0.54 -10.93 -21.75
C GLU A 72 -1.49 -10.28 -20.75
N GLU A 73 -1.12 -10.21 -19.47
CA GLU A 73 -1.91 -9.54 -18.42
C GLU A 73 -2.16 -8.06 -18.76
N LEU A 74 -1.15 -7.37 -19.27
CA LEU A 74 -1.28 -5.97 -19.70
C LEU A 74 -2.25 -5.83 -20.88
N GLN A 75 -2.24 -6.78 -21.82
CA GLN A 75 -3.20 -6.83 -22.94
C GLN A 75 -4.60 -7.24 -22.50
N GLU A 76 -4.76 -7.97 -21.41
CA GLU A 76 -6.06 -8.35 -20.84
C GLU A 76 -6.69 -7.18 -20.08
N GLU A 77 -5.93 -6.55 -19.18
CA GLU A 77 -6.44 -5.53 -18.26
C GLU A 77 -6.55 -4.13 -18.89
N PHE A 78 -5.72 -3.83 -19.91
CA PHE A 78 -5.64 -2.49 -20.49
C PHE A 78 -5.82 -2.46 -22.01
N GLU A 79 -6.44 -1.38 -22.50
CA GLU A 79 -6.47 -0.99 -23.90
C GLU A 79 -5.39 0.07 -24.18
N ILE A 80 -4.63 -0.11 -25.27
CA ILE A 80 -3.56 0.79 -25.69
C ILE A 80 -4.15 1.87 -26.60
N VAL A 81 -4.11 3.12 -26.15
CA VAL A 81 -4.68 4.27 -26.85
C VAL A 81 -3.56 5.16 -27.38
N LYS A 82 -3.60 5.45 -28.68
CA LYS A 82 -2.70 6.44 -29.30
C LYS A 82 -3.40 7.78 -29.44
N ARG A 83 -2.80 8.85 -28.90
CA ARG A 83 -3.25 10.25 -29.08
C ARG A 83 -2.10 11.09 -29.63
N GLY A 84 -2.13 11.34 -30.94
CA GLY A 84 -1.04 12.02 -31.64
C GLY A 84 0.26 11.22 -31.54
N SER A 85 1.26 11.78 -30.87
CA SER A 85 2.55 11.12 -30.58
C SER A 85 2.60 10.41 -29.22
N LYS A 86 1.53 10.47 -28.41
CA LYS A 86 1.48 9.81 -27.09
C LYS A 86 0.81 8.44 -27.17
N ILE A 87 1.31 7.50 -26.38
CA ILE A 87 0.66 6.22 -26.07
C ILE A 87 0.22 6.26 -24.61
N GLU A 88 -1.03 5.89 -24.36
CA GLU A 88 -1.68 5.86 -23.06
C GLU A 88 -2.27 4.45 -22.86
N PHE A 89 -2.24 3.93 -21.63
CA PHE A 89 -2.94 2.71 -21.25
C PHE A 89 -4.22 3.09 -20.50
N ARG A 90 -5.36 2.57 -20.94
CA ARG A 90 -6.64 2.76 -20.26
C ARG A 90 -7.15 1.42 -19.78
N ARG A 91 -7.58 1.34 -18.52
CA ARG A 91 -8.11 0.09 -17.95
C ARG A 91 -9.42 -0.26 -18.65
N ARG A 92 -9.57 -1.51 -19.08
CA ARG A 92 -10.84 -2.02 -19.59
C ARG A 92 -11.87 -2.00 -18.46
N ARG A 93 -13.12 -1.70 -18.80
CA ARG A 93 -14.23 -1.88 -17.85
C ARG A 93 -14.66 -3.34 -17.97
N ASP A 94 -14.71 -4.03 -16.85
CA ASP A 94 -15.38 -5.32 -16.76
C ASP A 94 -16.89 -5.04 -16.83
N ASP A 95 -17.53 -5.42 -17.93
CA ASP A 95 -19.00 -5.41 -18.09
C ASP A 95 -19.61 -6.72 -17.55
#